data_AF-A0A2A2Y7V5-F1
#
_entry.id   AF-A0A2A2Y7V5-F1
#
_cell.length_a   1.000
_cell.length_b   1.000
_cell.length_c   1.000
_cell.angle_alpha   90.00
_cell.angle_beta   90.00
_cell.angle_gamma   90.00
#
_symmetry.space_group_name_H-M   'P 1'
#
loop_
_entity.id
_entity.type
_entity.pdbx_description
1 polymer ?
#
loop_
_entity_poly.entity_id
_entity_poly.type
_entity_poly.pdbx_seq_one_letter_code
_entity_poly.pdbx_strand_id
1 'polypeptide(L)'
;MADAEISRLLSDEKVPVLQAAQGLLAIAADSRVDAKIRADALQHGLNLTSDEDYAELALPELEANYFDSPEMQRIALDDGYNRDDLAKLPSTLALMKHTSGEIQQEAIELLAFITNEDESIGANYDKWSSIVTEHLLQNADEE
;
A
#
# COMPACT_ATOMS: atom_id res chain seq x y z
N MET A 1 8.91 -0.28 23.02
CA MET A 1 8.64 1.17 22.87
C MET A 1 7.67 1.41 21.73
N ALA A 2 7.87 0.82 20.55
CA ALA A 2 6.93 0.92 19.42
C ALA A 2 5.49 0.46 19.75
N ASP A 3 5.28 -0.67 20.44
CA ASP A 3 3.92 -1.10 20.84
C ASP A 3 3.15 -0.09 21.69
N ALA A 4 3.86 0.57 22.61
CA ALA A 4 3.24 1.60 23.46
C ALA A 4 2.86 2.83 22.63
N GLU A 5 3.64 3.13 21.59
CA GLU A 5 3.35 4.23 20.67
C GLU A 5 2.17 3.90 19.76
N ILE A 6 2.09 2.68 19.20
CA ILE A 6 0.90 2.21 18.46
C ILE A 6 -0.35 2.33 19.34
N SER A 7 -0.28 1.83 20.57
CA SER A 7 -1.40 1.91 21.52
C SER A 7 -1.80 3.35 21.79
N ARG A 8 -0.83 4.26 21.94
CA ARG A 8 -1.09 5.69 22.14
C ARG A 8 -1.77 6.31 20.93
N LEU A 9 -1.25 6.07 19.72
CA LEU A 9 -1.81 6.61 18.47
C LEU A 9 -3.25 6.14 18.23
N LEU A 10 -3.58 4.91 18.63
CA LEU A 10 -4.92 4.34 18.45
C LEU A 10 -5.93 4.70 19.54
N SER A 11 -5.47 4.97 20.77
CA SER A 11 -6.36 5.14 21.93
C SER A 11 -6.52 6.58 22.42
N ASP A 12 -5.59 7.48 22.05
CA ASP A 12 -5.64 8.88 22.45
C ASP A 12 -6.54 9.69 21.52
N GLU A 13 -7.78 9.95 21.95
CA GLU A 13 -8.77 10.75 21.21
C GLU A 13 -8.30 12.18 20.89
N LYS A 14 -7.21 12.65 21.51
CA LYS A 14 -6.62 13.97 21.21
C LYS A 14 -5.68 13.94 20.00
N VAL A 15 -5.27 12.76 19.55
CA VAL A 15 -4.45 12.62 18.35
C VAL A 15 -5.38 12.64 17.13
N PRO A 16 -5.23 13.60 16.20
CA PRO A 16 -5.99 13.60 14.96
C PRO A 16 -5.75 12.32 14.17
N VAL A 17 -6.80 11.79 13.53
CA VAL A 17 -6.74 10.53 12.74
C VAL A 17 -5.61 10.56 11.72
N LEU A 18 -5.46 11.68 10.99
CA LEU A 18 -4.37 11.87 10.01
C LEU A 18 -2.98 11.72 10.64
N GLN A 19 -2.79 12.28 11.84
CA GLN A 19 -1.54 12.19 12.58
C GLN A 19 -1.29 10.78 13.11
N ALA A 20 -2.36 10.07 13.51
CA ALA A 20 -2.28 8.67 13.91
C ALA A 20 -1.86 7.78 12.73
N ALA A 21 -2.50 7.94 11.56
CA ALA A 21 -2.15 7.22 10.34
C ALA A 21 -0.69 7.43 9.94
N GLN A 22 -0.24 8.69 9.89
CA GLN A 22 1.15 9.05 9.61
C GLN A 22 2.14 8.37 10.58
N GLY A 23 1.84 8.42 11.89
CA GLY A 23 2.70 7.81 12.90
C GLY A 23 2.79 6.29 12.75
N LEU A 24 1.68 5.63 12.43
CA LEU A 24 1.61 4.19 12.24
C LEU A 24 2.35 3.74 10.97
N LEU A 25 2.16 4.43 9.85
CA LEU A 25 2.87 4.13 8.61
C LEU A 25 4.38 4.34 8.75
N ALA A 26 4.82 5.38 9.47
CA ALA A 26 6.23 5.59 9.79
C ALA A 26 6.82 4.45 10.66
N ILE A 27 6.04 3.88 11.59
CA ILE A 27 6.46 2.70 12.36
C ILE A 27 6.56 1.47 11.45
N ALA A 28 5.61 1.30 10.53
CA ALA A 28 5.62 0.19 9.56
C ALA A 28 6.84 0.22 8.62
N ALA A 29 7.33 1.41 8.26
CA ALA A 29 8.50 1.61 7.43
C ALA A 29 9.85 1.47 8.17
N ASP A 30 9.87 1.57 9.50
CA ASP A 30 11.12 1.49 10.27
C ASP A 30 11.63 0.04 10.39
N SER A 31 12.61 -0.33 9.57
CA SER A 31 13.24 -1.67 9.56
C SER A 31 13.92 -2.07 10.88
N ARG A 32 14.10 -1.14 11.83
CA ARG A 32 14.64 -1.43 13.17
C ARG A 32 13.55 -1.93 14.13
N VAL A 33 12.27 -1.75 13.77
CA VAL A 33 11.12 -2.25 14.53
C VAL A 33 10.88 -3.72 14.17
N ASP A 34 10.44 -4.50 15.14
CA ASP A 34 10.11 -5.91 14.95
C ASP A 34 9.06 -6.10 13.84
N ALA A 35 9.23 -7.12 13.01
CA ALA A 35 8.39 -7.36 11.83
C ALA A 35 6.90 -7.46 12.17
N LYS A 36 6.54 -8.06 13.31
CA LYS A 36 5.14 -8.16 13.73
C LYS A 36 4.55 -6.80 14.09
N ILE A 37 5.33 -6.00 14.81
CA ILE A 37 4.92 -4.63 15.19
C ILE A 37 4.77 -3.76 13.94
N ARG A 38 5.66 -3.92 12.96
CA ARG A 38 5.53 -3.24 11.66
C ARG A 38 4.27 -3.67 10.90
N ALA A 39 3.92 -4.95 10.91
CA ALA A 39 2.70 -5.45 10.30
C ALA A 39 1.44 -4.90 10.98
N ASP A 40 1.39 -4.93 12.32
CA ASP A 40 0.28 -4.34 13.09
C ASP A 40 0.14 -2.84 12.79
N ALA A 41 1.26 -2.10 12.76
CA ALA A 41 1.28 -0.69 12.43
C ALA A 41 0.84 -0.43 10.98
N LEU A 42 1.25 -1.25 10.02
CA LEU A 42 0.84 -1.15 8.62
C LEU A 42 -0.67 -1.30 8.49
N GLN A 43 -1.23 -2.37 9.06
CA GLN A 43 -2.66 -2.66 9.01
C GLN A 43 -3.48 -1.50 9.58
N HIS A 44 -3.08 -0.97 10.74
CA HIS A 44 -3.78 0.13 11.36
C HIS A 44 -3.58 1.46 10.61
N GLY A 45 -2.36 1.72 10.13
CA GLY A 45 -2.05 2.91 9.35
C GLY A 45 -2.90 3.00 8.10
N LEU A 46 -2.92 1.93 7.29
CA LEU A 46 -3.75 1.85 6.08
C LEU A 46 -5.25 1.99 6.41
N ASN A 47 -5.76 1.29 7.42
CA ASN A 47 -7.17 1.40 7.82
C ASN A 47 -7.61 2.82 8.23
N LEU A 48 -6.69 3.66 8.69
CA LEU A 48 -6.97 5.05 9.06
C LEU A 48 -6.77 6.04 7.90
N THR A 49 -6.12 5.62 6.82
CA THR A 49 -5.92 6.44 5.63
C THR A 49 -7.17 6.40 4.76
N SER A 50 -7.72 7.58 4.46
CA SER A 50 -8.81 7.73 3.50
C SER A 50 -8.29 7.58 2.06
N ASP A 51 -9.17 7.36 1.09
CA ASP A 51 -8.76 7.30 -0.32
C ASP A 51 -8.20 8.65 -0.79
N GLU A 52 -8.78 9.77 -0.32
CA GLU A 52 -8.32 11.14 -0.58
C GLU A 52 -6.88 11.39 -0.09
N ASP A 53 -6.51 10.83 1.07
CA ASP A 53 -5.19 11.01 1.68
C ASP A 53 -4.17 9.95 1.22
N TYR A 54 -4.60 8.94 0.46
CA TYR A 54 -3.81 7.72 0.21
C TYR A 54 -2.51 8.00 -0.54
N ALA A 55 -2.61 8.80 -1.61
CA ALA A 55 -1.48 9.15 -2.47
C ALA A 55 -0.39 9.92 -1.71
N GLU A 56 -0.78 10.75 -0.73
CA GLU A 56 0.17 11.57 0.04
C GLU A 56 0.70 10.86 1.28
N LEU A 57 -0.08 9.95 1.88
CA LEU A 57 0.26 9.31 3.14
C LEU A 57 0.72 7.86 3.00
N ALA A 58 -0.10 7.01 2.41
CA ALA A 58 0.16 5.58 2.36
C ALA A 58 1.16 5.23 1.26
N LEU A 59 0.98 5.79 0.05
CA LEU A 59 1.77 5.42 -1.12
C LEU A 59 3.28 5.63 -0.93
N PRO A 60 3.78 6.78 -0.41
CA PRO A 60 5.23 6.97 -0.24
C PRO A 60 5.84 5.94 0.72
N GLU A 61 5.09 5.56 1.75
CA GLU A 61 5.53 4.58 2.74
C GLU A 61 5.50 3.17 2.16
N LEU A 62 4.51 2.82 1.32
CA LEU A 62 4.46 1.55 0.59
C LEU A 62 5.60 1.42 -0.44
N GLU A 63 5.93 2.50 -1.15
CA GLU A 63 7.06 2.54 -2.09
C GLU A 63 8.43 2.49 -1.39
N ALA A 64 8.51 3.01 -0.16
CA ALA A 64 9.70 2.93 0.67
C ALA A 64 9.82 1.59 1.42
N ASN A 65 8.71 0.86 1.58
CA ASN A 65 8.70 -0.41 2.28
C ASN A 65 9.21 -1.55 1.40
N TYR A 66 9.98 -2.45 2.01
CA TYR A 66 10.45 -3.67 1.35
C TYR A 66 9.49 -4.85 1.53
N PHE A 67 8.41 -4.67 2.31
CA PHE A 67 7.45 -5.72 2.66
C PHE A 67 8.14 -7.04 3.05
N ASP A 68 9.07 -6.93 4.01
CA ASP A 68 10.01 -8.01 4.34
C ASP A 68 9.36 -9.29 4.90
N SER A 69 8.07 -9.23 5.23
CA SER A 69 7.31 -10.37 5.74
C SER A 69 6.09 -10.67 4.86
N PRO A 70 5.70 -11.95 4.70
CA PRO A 70 4.49 -12.33 3.98
C PRO A 70 3.21 -11.70 4.54
N GLU A 71 3.17 -11.42 5.84
CA GLU A 71 2.03 -10.77 6.50
C GLU A 71 1.86 -9.33 6.03
N MET A 72 2.94 -8.54 5.99
CA MET A 72 2.89 -7.16 5.47
C MET A 72 2.51 -7.12 3.99
N GLN A 73 3.01 -8.09 3.21
CA GLN A 73 2.67 -8.24 1.80
C GLN A 73 1.16 -8.47 1.60
N ARG A 74 0.58 -9.37 2.41
CA ARG A 74 -0.86 -9.66 2.38
C ARG A 74 -1.70 -8.47 2.82
N ILE A 75 -1.30 -7.78 3.90
CA ILE A 75 -1.98 -6.56 4.38
C ILE A 75 -2.05 -5.50 3.29
N ALA A 76 -0.92 -5.24 2.61
CA ALA A 76 -0.87 -4.23 1.55
C ALA A 76 -1.72 -4.61 0.33
N LEU A 77 -1.71 -5.89 -0.07
CA LEU A 77 -2.54 -6.38 -1.17
C LEU A 77 -4.03 -6.29 -0.84
N ASP A 78 -4.43 -6.78 0.34
CA ASP A 78 -5.82 -6.79 0.80
C ASP A 78 -6.34 -5.36 0.98
N ASP A 79 -5.51 -4.43 1.46
CA ASP A 79 -5.87 -3.01 1.51
C ASP A 79 -6.12 -2.49 0.08
N GLY A 80 -5.19 -2.70 -0.86
CA GLY A 80 -5.34 -2.28 -2.26
C GLY A 80 -6.64 -2.76 -2.90
N TYR A 81 -7.03 -4.02 -2.68
CA TYR A 81 -8.32 -4.56 -3.17
C TYR A 81 -9.55 -3.78 -2.70
N ASN A 82 -9.48 -3.11 -1.54
CA ASN A 82 -10.58 -2.37 -0.95
C ASN A 82 -10.58 -0.86 -1.29
N ARG A 83 -9.64 -0.39 -2.11
CA ARG A 83 -9.51 1.01 -2.53
C ARG A 83 -10.17 1.31 -3.87
N ASP A 84 -10.32 2.59 -4.19
CA ASP A 84 -10.58 3.06 -5.55
C ASP A 84 -9.37 2.82 -6.47
N ASP A 85 -9.51 3.03 -7.77
CA ASP A 85 -8.42 2.74 -8.71
C ASP A 85 -7.27 3.74 -8.62
N LEU A 86 -7.55 4.98 -8.18
CA LEU A 86 -6.54 6.02 -7.90
C LEU A 86 -5.53 5.58 -6.84
N ALA A 87 -5.97 4.90 -5.78
CA ALA A 87 -5.11 4.35 -4.75
C ALA A 87 -4.68 2.89 -5.01
N LYS A 88 -5.57 2.06 -5.56
CA LYS A 88 -5.34 0.63 -5.81
C LYS A 88 -4.23 0.38 -6.82
N LEU A 89 -4.22 1.07 -7.95
CA LEU A 89 -3.23 0.80 -9.01
C LEU A 89 -1.81 1.17 -8.57
N PRO A 90 -1.53 2.37 -8.00
CA PRO A 90 -0.18 2.71 -7.54
C PRO A 90 0.31 1.83 -6.38
N SER A 91 -0.55 1.50 -5.41
CA SER A 91 -0.19 0.61 -4.30
C SER A 91 0.13 -0.81 -4.77
N THR A 92 -0.66 -1.35 -5.68
CA THR A 92 -0.42 -2.67 -6.29
C THR A 92 0.89 -2.69 -7.09
N LEU A 93 1.17 -1.60 -7.82
CA LEU A 93 2.42 -1.43 -8.55
C LEU A 93 3.64 -1.40 -7.61
N ALA A 94 3.53 -0.68 -6.49
CA ALA A 94 4.57 -0.67 -5.46
C ALA A 94 4.78 -2.08 -4.87
N LEU A 95 3.71 -2.79 -4.54
CA LEU A 95 3.79 -4.16 -4.02
C LEU A 95 4.46 -5.11 -5.01
N MET A 96 4.07 -5.08 -6.30
CA MET A 96 4.67 -5.91 -7.35
C MET A 96 6.18 -5.68 -7.46
N LYS A 97 6.64 -4.43 -7.33
CA LYS A 97 8.07 -4.05 -7.40
C LYS A 97 8.90 -4.66 -6.27
N HIS A 98 8.31 -4.76 -5.07
CA HIS A 98 9.01 -5.13 -3.85
C HIS A 98 8.81 -6.59 -3.43
N THR A 99 7.94 -7.35 -4.12
CA THR A 99 7.63 -8.74 -3.80
C THR A 99 8.07 -9.71 -4.89
N SER A 100 7.97 -11.01 -4.60
CA SER A 100 8.21 -12.08 -5.57
C SER A 100 7.34 -13.29 -5.24
N GLY A 101 7.20 -14.22 -6.19
CA GLY A 101 6.38 -15.42 -5.98
C GLY A 101 4.89 -15.14 -6.05
N GLU A 102 4.11 -15.78 -5.18
CA GLU A 102 2.64 -15.76 -5.20
C GLU A 102 2.07 -14.35 -5.07
N ILE A 103 2.55 -13.53 -4.13
CA ILE A 103 2.07 -12.15 -3.96
C ILE A 103 2.36 -11.29 -5.19
N GLN A 104 3.55 -11.42 -5.78
CA GLN A 104 3.88 -10.66 -7.00
C GLN A 104 2.98 -11.06 -8.15
N GLN A 105 2.67 -12.36 -8.26
CA GLN A 105 1.74 -12.86 -9.27
C GLN A 105 0.32 -12.32 -9.05
N GLU A 106 -0.20 -12.34 -7.82
CA GLU A 106 -1.51 -11.75 -7.49
C GLU A 106 -1.55 -10.23 -7.80
N ALA A 107 -0.47 -9.51 -7.51
CA ALA A 107 -0.36 -8.09 -7.86
C ALA A 107 -0.38 -7.87 -9.38
N ILE A 108 0.32 -8.71 -10.16
CA ILE A 108 0.29 -8.66 -11.63
C ILE A 108 -1.11 -8.97 -12.17
N GLU A 109 -1.79 -9.99 -11.63
CA GLU A 109 -3.16 -10.37 -12.01
C GLU A 109 -4.14 -9.22 -11.72
N LEU A 110 -4.00 -8.55 -10.58
CA LEU A 110 -4.83 -7.40 -10.23
C LEU A 110 -4.59 -6.22 -11.19
N LEU A 111 -3.33 -5.89 -11.49
CA LEU A 111 -2.99 -4.84 -12.47
C LEU A 111 -3.59 -5.17 -13.83
N ALA A 112 -3.38 -6.40 -14.33
CA ALA A 112 -3.89 -6.88 -15.61
C ALA A 112 -5.42 -6.81 -15.69
N PHE A 113 -6.11 -7.20 -14.61
CA PHE A 113 -7.56 -7.16 -14.54
C PHE A 113 -8.12 -5.73 -14.64
N ILE A 114 -7.59 -4.80 -13.83
CA ILE A 114 -8.10 -3.42 -13.78
C ILE A 114 -7.78 -2.69 -15.09
N THR A 115 -6.56 -2.85 -15.62
CA THR A 115 -6.15 -2.14 -16.83
C THR A 115 -6.53 -2.85 -18.12
N ASN A 116 -7.16 -4.04 -18.02
CA ASN A 116 -7.54 -4.90 -19.15
C ASN A 116 -6.34 -5.23 -20.07
N GLU A 117 -5.20 -5.55 -19.46
CA GLU A 117 -3.93 -5.88 -20.12
C GLU A 117 -3.58 -7.37 -19.95
N ASP A 118 -2.59 -7.84 -20.69
CA ASP A 118 -2.14 -9.24 -20.64
C ASP A 118 -1.12 -9.47 -19.50
N GLU A 119 -1.41 -10.44 -18.62
CA GLU A 119 -0.51 -10.89 -17.54
C GLU A 119 0.86 -11.37 -18.04
N SER A 120 0.99 -11.71 -19.33
CA SER A 120 2.27 -12.07 -19.97
C SER A 120 3.33 -10.96 -19.91
N ILE A 121 2.94 -9.72 -19.57
CA ILE A 121 3.85 -8.62 -19.20
C ILE A 121 4.78 -9.03 -18.03
N GLY A 122 4.29 -9.88 -17.12
CA GLY A 122 5.02 -10.36 -15.96
C GLY A 122 5.47 -9.22 -15.05
N ALA A 123 6.62 -9.38 -14.39
CA ALA A 123 7.16 -8.39 -13.45
C ALA A 123 7.85 -7.17 -14.11
N ASN A 124 7.48 -6.81 -15.34
CA ASN A 124 8.07 -5.66 -16.03
C ASN A 124 7.52 -4.34 -15.46
N TYR A 125 8.21 -3.82 -14.44
CA TYR A 125 7.82 -2.61 -13.72
C TYR A 125 7.64 -1.40 -14.64
N ASP A 126 8.58 -1.14 -15.55
CA ASP A 126 8.52 0.05 -16.40
C ASP A 126 7.29 0.02 -17.33
N LYS A 127 6.95 -1.17 -17.83
CA LYS A 127 5.75 -1.36 -18.66
C LYS A 127 4.47 -1.17 -17.84
N TRP A 128 4.39 -1.78 -16.66
CA TRP A 128 3.24 -1.60 -15.76
C TRP A 128 3.07 -0.17 -15.28
N SER A 129 4.16 0.51 -14.92
CA SER A 129 4.12 1.92 -14.51
C SER A 129 3.58 2.82 -15.63
N SER A 130 3.95 2.55 -16.88
CA SER A 130 3.42 3.29 -18.04
C SER A 130 1.93 3.04 -18.24
N ILE A 131 1.51 1.77 -18.18
CA ILE A 131 0.10 1.35 -18.31
C ILE A 131 -0.77 1.98 -17.21
N VAL A 132 -0.34 1.87 -15.95
CA VAL A 132 -1.06 2.45 -14.80
C VAL A 132 -1.20 3.96 -14.98
N THR A 133 -0.13 4.66 -15.38
CA THR A 133 -0.18 6.10 -15.62
C THR A 133 -1.17 6.46 -16.73
N GLU A 134 -1.15 5.73 -17.85
CA GLU A 134 -2.08 5.95 -18.95
C GLU A 134 -3.53 5.67 -18.55
N HIS A 135 -3.78 4.58 -17.84
CA HIS A 135 -5.10 4.21 -17.36
C HIS A 135 -5.68 5.28 -16.42
N LEU A 136 -4.90 5.74 -15.44
CA LEU A 136 -5.35 6.80 -14.53
C LEU A 136 -5.62 8.12 -15.27
N LEU A 137 -4.81 8.48 -16.27
CA LEU A 137 -5.04 9.68 -17.07
C LEU A 137 -6.30 9.59 -17.93
N GLN A 138 -6.64 8.42 -18.46
CA GLN A 138 -7.83 8.21 -19.28
C GLN A 138 -9.12 8.24 -18.46
N ASN A 139 -9.07 7.79 -17.21
CA ASN A 139 -10.24 7.69 -16.34
C ASN A 139 -10.38 8.86 -15.36
N ALA A 140 -9.43 9.81 -15.34
CA ALA A 140 -9.47 11.00 -14.46
C ALA A 140 -10.67 11.93 -14.72
N ASP A 141 -11.35 11.80 -15.86
CA ASP A 141 -12.51 12.62 -16.25
C ASP A 141 -13.87 11.89 -16.05
N GLU A 142 -13.87 10.63 -15.59
CA GLU A 142 -15.08 9.80 -15.46
C GLU A 142 -15.65 9.69 -14.02
N GLU A 143 -14.98 10.29 -13.03
CA GLU A 143 -15.41 10.39 -11.61
C GLU A 143 -15.89 11.80 -11.22
#